data_AF-D9PMX2-F1
#
_entry.id   AF-D9PMX2-F1
#
_cell.length_a   1.000
_cell.length_b   1.000
_cell.length_c   1.000
_cell.angle_alpha   90.00
_cell.angle_beta   90.00
_cell.angle_gamma   90.00
#
_symmetry.space_group_name_H-M   'P 1'
#
loop_
_entity.id
_entity.type
_entity.pdbx_description
1 polymer ?
#
loop_
_entity_poly.entity_id
_entity_poly.type
_entity_poly.pdbx_seq_one_letter_code
_entity_poly.pdbx_strand_id
1 'polypeptide(L)' 'MIHIDGSQGEGGGQVLRSALSLAVITGKNVHIDGIRARRPKPGLMAQHLQAVHAAAAI' A
#
# COMPACT_ATOMS: atom_id res chain seq x y z
N MET A 1 4.27 -14.94 -1.66
CA MET A 1 4.37 -13.47 -1.46
C MET A 1 3.82 -12.81 -2.71
N ILE A 2 2.90 -11.87 -2.56
CA ILE A 2 2.23 -11.15 -3.66
C ILE A 2 3.04 -9.87 -3.93
N HIS A 3 3.32 -9.57 -5.19
CA HIS A 3 3.98 -8.33 -5.61
C HIS A 3 3.00 -7.42 -6.33
N ILE A 4 3.00 -6.13 -5.99
CA ILE A 4 2.10 -5.13 -6.58
C ILE A 4 2.91 -3.89 -6.97
N ASP A 5 2.87 -3.56 -8.27
CA ASP A 5 3.37 -2.27 -8.76
C ASP A 5 2.37 -1.17 -8.39
N GLY A 6 2.71 -0.40 -7.36
CA GLY A 6 1.89 0.70 -6.85
C GLY A 6 1.95 1.99 -7.67
N SER A 7 2.72 1.98 -8.76
CA SER A 7 2.69 3.05 -9.74
C SER A 7 1.46 2.93 -10.64
N GLN A 8 0.94 1.73 -10.91
CA GLN A 8 -0.13 1.49 -11.89
C GLN A 8 -1.48 2.18 -11.52
N GLY A 9 -2.31 2.45 -12.53
CA GLY A 9 -3.62 3.09 -12.36
C GLY A 9 -3.56 4.49 -11.74
N GLU A 10 -4.36 4.76 -10.70
CA GLU A 10 -4.46 6.06 -10.01
C GLU A 10 -3.19 6.49 -9.26
N GLY A 11 -2.19 5.61 -9.18
CA GLY A 11 -0.88 5.94 -8.62
C GLY A 11 -0.89 6.14 -7.11
N GLY A 12 -1.34 5.12 -6.36
CA GLY A 12 -0.67 4.75 -5.12
C GLY A 12 -1.51 4.65 -3.83
N GLY A 13 -2.36 5.63 -3.50
CA GLY A 13 -3.03 5.64 -2.18
C GLY A 13 -4.14 4.59 -2.03
N GLN A 14 -4.93 4.40 -3.08
CA GLN A 14 -6.01 3.40 -3.15
C GLN A 14 -5.44 1.98 -3.09
N VAL A 15 -4.43 1.71 -3.92
CA VAL A 15 -3.84 0.37 -4.06
C VAL A 15 -3.22 -0.11 -2.75
N LEU A 16 -2.55 0.79 -2.02
CA LEU A 16 -1.98 0.49 -0.72
C LEU A 16 -3.05 0.01 0.26
N ARG A 17 -4.16 0.73 0.38
CA ARG A 17 -5.23 0.39 1.33
C ARG A 17 -5.86 -0.96 0.99
N SER A 18 -6.22 -1.18 -0.28
CA SER A 18 -6.84 -2.44 -0.71
C SER A 18 -5.90 -3.63 -0.52
N ALA A 19 -4.63 -3.49 -0.92
CA ALA A 19 -3.63 -4.54 -0.77
C ALA A 19 -3.38 -4.90 0.70
N LEU A 20 -3.30 -3.88 1.57
CA LEU A 20 -3.09 -4.05 3.00
C LEU A 20 -4.29 -4.76 3.66
N SER A 21 -5.52 -4.33 3.35
CA SER A 21 -6.73 -5.00 3.85
C SER A 21 -6.80 -6.47 3.40
N LEU A 22 -6.49 -6.76 2.13
CA LEU A 22 -6.45 -8.12 1.62
C LEU A 22 -5.34 -8.96 2.28
N ALA A 23 -4.16 -8.39 2.53
CA ALA A 23 -3.08 -9.08 3.22
C ALA A 23 -3.48 -9.49 4.64
N VAL A 24 -4.11 -8.57 5.39
CA VAL A 24 -4.64 -8.87 6.73
C VAL A 24 -5.72 -9.95 6.69
N ILE A 25 -6.70 -9.84 5.79
CA ILE A 25 -7.81 -10.82 5.68
C ILE A 25 -7.31 -12.21 5.27
N THR A 26 -6.33 -12.27 4.36
CA THR A 26 -5.89 -13.54 3.75
C THR A 26 -4.66 -14.15 4.40
N GLY A 27 -3.98 -13.43 5.30
CA GLY A 27 -2.71 -13.85 5.89
C GLY A 27 -1.55 -13.97 4.89
N LYS A 28 -1.69 -13.42 3.67
CA LYS A 28 -0.69 -13.52 2.62
C LYS A 28 0.22 -12.29 2.63
N ASN A 29 1.53 -12.52 2.69
CA ASN A 29 2.53 -11.46 2.57
C ASN A 29 2.38 -10.71 1.24
N VAL A 30 2.42 -9.38 1.32
CA VAL A 30 2.39 -8.47 0.17
C VAL A 30 3.62 -7.56 0.15
N HIS A 31 4.18 -7.33 -1.03
CA HIS A 31 5.21 -6.36 -1.31
C HIS A 31 4.67 -5.36 -2.33
N ILE A 32 4.77 -4.07 -2.04
CA ILE A 32 4.27 -3.00 -2.91
C ILE A 32 5.41 -2.04 -3.22
N ASP A 33 5.81 -1.98 -4.49
CA ASP A 33 6.79 -1.03 -4.99
C ASP A 33 6.11 0.16 -5.68
N GLY A 34 6.88 1.19 -6.05
CA GLY A 34 6.35 2.30 -6.85
C GLY A 34 5.22 3.12 -6.19
N ILE A 35 5.04 3.04 -4.86
CA ILE A 35 3.92 3.68 -4.16
C ILE A 35 3.92 5.19 -4.45
N ARG A 36 2.85 5.64 -5.14
CA ARG A 36 2.65 7.04 -5.50
C ARG A 36 3.77 7.61 -6.37
N ALA A 37 4.45 6.79 -7.17
CA ALA A 37 5.59 7.20 -7.98
C ALA A 37 5.30 8.36 -8.95
N ARG A 38 4.06 8.48 -9.46
CA ARG A 38 3.64 9.53 -10.39
C ARG A 38 2.99 10.76 -9.72
N ARG A 39 3.06 10.88 -8.38
CA ARG A 39 2.47 12.02 -7.64
C ARG A 39 3.52 13.09 -7.33
N PRO A 40 3.14 14.38 -7.22
CA PRO A 40 4.08 15.48 -6.90
C PRO A 40 4.88 15.28 -5.61
N LYS A 41 4.29 14.61 -4.63
CA LYS A 41 4.95 14.14 -3.42
C LYS A 41 4.89 12.61 -3.44
N PRO A 42 5.91 11.90 -3.95
CA PRO A 42 5.88 10.44 -4.11
C PRO A 42 6.02 9.72 -2.76
N GLY A 43 5.87 8.39 -2.78
CA GLY A 43 6.04 7.55 -1.60
C GLY A 43 4.90 7.63 -0.59
N LEU A 44 5.16 7.10 0.60
CA LEU A 44 4.23 7.14 1.72
C LEU A 44 4.13 8.56 2.30
N MET A 45 2.94 8.92 2.74
CA MET A 45 2.67 10.14 3.52
C MET A 45 2.21 9.70 4.91
N ALA A 46 2.08 10.64 5.85
CA ALA A 46 1.63 10.36 7.21
C ALA A 46 0.35 9.50 7.25
N GLN A 47 -0.66 9.81 6.44
CA GLN A 47 -1.90 9.02 6.40
C GLN A 47 -1.71 7.59 5.86
N HIS A 48 -0.75 7.39 4.96
CA HIS A 48 -0.43 6.07 4.43
C HIS A 48 0.30 5.22 5.47
N LEU A 49 1.28 5.83 6.16
CA LEU A 49 2.03 5.15 7.21
C LEU A 49 1.12 4.76 8.39
N GLN A 50 0.19 5.64 8.77
CA GLN A 50 -0.78 5.33 9.82
C GLN A 50 -1.66 4.13 9.46
N ALA A 51 -2.07 4.00 8.19
CA ALA A 51 -2.81 2.83 7.73
C ALA A 51 -1.98 1.54 7.84
N VAL A 52 -0.69 1.60 7.46
CA VAL A 52 0.25 0.47 7.60
C VAL A 52 0.41 0.07 9.07
N HIS A 53 0.63 1.02 9.97
CA HIS A 53 0.74 0.74 11.40
C HIS A 53 -0.55 0.16 11.98
N ALA A 54 -1.72 0.68 11.58
CA ALA A 54 -3.00 0.16 12.04
C ALA A 54 -3.21 -1.30 11.59
N ALA A 55 -2.88 -1.63 10.35
CA ALA A 55 -2.98 -3.01 9.86
C ALA A 55 -1.98 -3.96 10.52
N ALA A 56 -0.79 -3.48 10.89
CA ALA A 56 0.23 -4.29 11.57
C ALA A 56 -0.11 -4.58 13.04
N ALA A 57 -1.05 -3.83 13.63
CA ALA A 57 -1.48 -3.99 15.02
C ALA A 57 -2.70 -4.91 15.18
N ILE A 58 -3.24 -5.46 14.08
CA ILE A 58 -4.37 -6.40 14.03
C ILE A 58 -3.82 -7.79 13.75
#